data_AF-A0A929FBZ6-F1
#
_entry.id   AF-A0A929FBZ6-F1
#
_cell.length_a   1.000
_cell.length_b   1.000
_cell.length_c   1.000
_cell.angle_alpha   90.00
_cell.angle_beta   90.00
_cell.angle_gamma   90.00
#
_symmetry.space_group_name_H-M   'P 1'
#
loop_
_entity.id
_entity.type
_entity.pdbx_description
1 polymer ?
#
loop_
_entity_poly.entity_id
_entity_poly.type
_entity_poly.pdbx_seq_one_letter_code
_entity_poly.pdbx_strand_id
1 'polypeptide(L)'
;MAHLQSFFRYLLRRPQYYWAGLIGILLSTLPVASPGLTLDNPLPFLLASYSCQNCSRPQGPVTSGGIRGSCSANNSAPLTPLAPEVHVGRTTSSHPTFAWYIPDTEPFPIEFNLYALEANGEFRLVHSAPLTSNFRLMSHTLPASEPALQTGQRYLWQVLLICDPNLPSSAIDIEAFVDVVAPESATVDETMEATQLAEQGFWYDAMTEAIAEPSDTTWLTLLDDLAQVELEAGESPPSSRYNHLQLILQHEEDPLSE
;
A
#
# COMPACT_ATOMS: atom_id res chain seq x y z
N MET A 1 -2.67 -53.76 1.57
CA MET A 1 -3.66 -54.85 1.75
C MET A 1 -5.04 -54.22 1.93
N ALA A 2 -6.00 -54.58 1.06
CA ALA A 2 -7.47 -54.46 1.19
C ALA A 2 -8.07 -53.03 1.33
N HIS A 3 -9.24 -52.64 0.79
CA HIS A 3 -10.23 -53.13 -0.18
C HIS A 3 -11.18 -51.90 -0.40
N LEU A 4 -11.36 -51.40 -1.62
CA LEU A 4 -12.60 -51.43 -2.44
C LEU A 4 -13.86 -50.64 -1.98
N GLN A 5 -14.19 -49.64 -2.82
CA GLN A 5 -15.48 -49.34 -3.49
C GLN A 5 -16.78 -48.97 -2.72
N SER A 6 -17.47 -47.92 -3.24
CA SER A 6 -18.76 -47.96 -3.97
C SER A 6 -19.78 -46.88 -3.51
N PHE A 7 -20.12 -45.89 -4.34
CA PHE A 7 -21.24 -45.79 -5.33
C PHE A 7 -22.57 -45.19 -4.82
N PHE A 8 -22.83 -43.95 -5.25
CA PHE A 8 -24.01 -43.37 -5.94
C PHE A 8 -25.46 -43.91 -5.80
N ARG A 9 -26.37 -42.91 -5.84
CA ARG A 9 -27.80 -42.86 -6.25
C ARG A 9 -28.87 -43.13 -5.17
N TYR A 10 -29.77 -42.16 -5.01
CA TYR A 10 -31.22 -42.43 -4.98
C TYR A 10 -32.01 -41.27 -5.62
N LEU A 11 -33.08 -41.66 -6.29
CA LEU A 11 -33.97 -40.92 -7.18
C LEU A 11 -35.40 -41.14 -6.66
N LEU A 12 -36.36 -40.25 -7.05
CA LEU A 12 -37.83 -40.46 -7.14
C LEU A 12 -38.63 -40.43 -5.80
N ARG A 13 -39.91 -40.01 -5.68
CA ARG A 13 -40.93 -39.28 -6.48
C ARG A 13 -42.23 -39.21 -5.60
N ARG A 14 -42.97 -38.08 -5.60
CA ARG A 14 -44.46 -37.92 -5.45
C ARG A 14 -45.09 -38.24 -4.06
N PRO A 15 -46.34 -37.83 -3.71
CA PRO A 15 -47.49 -37.50 -4.58
C PRO A 15 -48.40 -36.29 -4.19
N GLN A 16 -49.38 -36.06 -5.09
CA GLN A 16 -50.44 -35.06 -5.11
C GLN A 16 -51.66 -35.45 -4.25
N TYR A 17 -52.43 -34.46 -3.77
CA TYR A 17 -53.88 -34.56 -3.54
C TYR A 17 -54.60 -33.28 -3.99
N TYR A 18 -55.73 -33.48 -4.66
CA TYR A 18 -56.70 -32.49 -5.17
C TYR A 18 -57.65 -32.03 -4.06
N TRP A 19 -58.09 -30.77 -4.07
CA TRP A 19 -59.45 -30.37 -3.64
C TRP A 19 -59.94 -29.16 -4.48
N ALA A 20 -61.20 -29.25 -4.92
CA ALA A 20 -61.90 -28.28 -5.73
C ALA A 20 -62.56 -27.19 -4.86
N GLY A 21 -62.67 -25.97 -5.38
CA GLY A 21 -63.44 -24.89 -4.75
C GLY A 21 -63.44 -23.61 -5.58
N LEU A 22 -64.47 -23.44 -6.41
CA LEU A 22 -64.80 -22.21 -7.13
C LEU A 22 -65.33 -21.16 -6.13
N ILE A 23 -64.63 -20.03 -5.99
CA ILE A 23 -65.20 -18.79 -5.43
C ILE A 23 -64.72 -17.64 -6.34
N GLY A 24 -65.67 -17.07 -7.07
CA GLY A 24 -65.46 -15.83 -7.81
C GLY A 24 -65.43 -14.65 -6.84
N ILE A 25 -64.35 -13.87 -6.87
CA ILE A 25 -64.24 -12.59 -6.18
C ILE A 25 -63.71 -11.57 -7.18
N LEU A 26 -64.45 -10.47 -7.31
CA LEU A 26 -64.13 -9.30 -8.12
C LEU A 26 -62.75 -8.74 -7.75
N LEU A 27 -61.85 -8.66 -8.74
CA LEU A 27 -60.55 -8.01 -8.63
C LEU A 27 -60.73 -6.48 -8.64
N SER A 28 -60.85 -5.87 -7.46
CA SER A 28 -60.52 -4.46 -7.29
C SER A 28 -59.03 -4.35 -7.01
N THR A 29 -58.27 -3.84 -7.97
CA THR A 29 -56.84 -3.54 -7.82
C THR A 29 -56.66 -2.39 -6.84
N LEU A 30 -56.27 -2.70 -5.60
CA LEU A 30 -55.65 -1.72 -4.72
C LEU A 30 -54.14 -1.71 -5.02
N PRO A 31 -53.51 -0.53 -5.22
CA PRO A 31 -52.07 -0.48 -5.36
C PRO A 31 -51.44 -0.89 -4.02
N VAL A 32 -50.69 -1.98 -4.05
CA VAL A 32 -49.77 -2.35 -2.97
C VAL A 32 -48.67 -1.28 -2.98
N ALA A 33 -48.76 -0.32 -2.06
CA ALA A 33 -47.67 0.58 -1.77
C ALA A 33 -46.58 -0.25 -1.07
N SER A 34 -45.62 -0.71 -1.85
CA SER A 34 -44.37 -1.27 -1.32
C SER A 34 -43.66 -0.14 -0.56
N PRO A 35 -43.38 -0.27 0.75
CA PRO A 35 -42.43 0.61 1.40
C PRO A 35 -41.08 0.34 0.75
N GLY A 36 -40.62 1.29 -0.06
CA GLY A 36 -39.26 1.29 -0.58
C GLY A 36 -38.32 1.29 0.62
N LEU A 37 -37.60 0.20 0.81
CA LEU A 37 -36.38 0.21 1.60
C LEU A 37 -35.37 1.00 0.77
N THR A 38 -35.32 2.32 0.96
CA THR A 38 -34.17 3.10 0.52
C THR A 38 -33.01 2.72 1.42
N LEU A 39 -32.17 1.81 0.95
CA LEU A 39 -30.91 1.48 1.59
C LEU A 39 -29.88 2.56 1.24
N ASP A 40 -30.18 3.82 1.57
CA ASP A 40 -29.18 4.89 1.63
C ASP A 40 -28.59 4.87 3.04
N ASN A 41 -27.80 3.83 3.31
CA ASN A 41 -26.78 3.95 4.32
C ASN A 41 -25.49 4.16 3.52
N PRO A 42 -25.01 5.41 3.33
CA PRO A 42 -23.66 5.56 2.83
C PRO A 42 -22.78 4.81 3.84
N LEU A 43 -22.05 3.81 3.33
CA LEU A 43 -20.93 3.26 4.07
C LEU A 43 -20.14 4.47 4.61
N PRO A 44 -19.74 4.50 5.89
CA PRO A 44 -18.78 5.49 6.32
C PRO A 44 -17.56 5.24 5.45
N PHE A 45 -17.39 6.05 4.40
CA PHE A 45 -16.10 6.28 3.80
C PHE A 45 -15.28 6.80 4.98
N LEU A 46 -14.47 5.93 5.58
CA LEU A 46 -13.33 6.38 6.36
C LEU A 46 -12.60 7.32 5.40
N LEU A 47 -12.75 8.63 5.63
CA LEU A 47 -11.92 9.59 4.93
C LEU A 47 -10.49 9.17 5.24
N ALA A 48 -9.67 9.00 4.19
CA ALA A 48 -8.26 8.72 4.38
C ALA A 48 -7.72 9.70 5.43
N SER A 49 -7.21 9.18 6.55
CA SER A 49 -6.71 10.02 7.63
C SER A 49 -5.44 10.74 7.19
N TYR A 50 -4.65 10.07 6.33
CA TYR A 50 -3.52 10.70 5.66
C TYR A 50 -3.95 11.88 4.79
N SER A 51 -3.39 13.06 5.08
CA SER A 51 -3.55 14.23 4.25
C SER A 51 -2.20 14.92 4.06
N CYS A 52 -1.90 15.39 2.85
CA CYS A 52 -0.78 16.32 2.68
C CYS A 52 -1.18 17.63 2.03
N GLN A 53 -1.37 18.64 2.89
CA GLN A 53 -1.79 19.99 2.47
C GLN A 53 -0.64 20.84 1.92
N ASN A 54 0.58 20.65 2.43
CA ASN A 54 1.77 21.46 2.10
C ASN A 54 2.85 20.66 1.34
N CYS A 55 2.52 19.49 0.79
CA CYS A 55 3.48 18.72 0.01
C CYS A 55 3.70 19.34 -1.37
N SER A 56 4.95 19.34 -1.79
CA SER A 56 5.30 19.69 -3.16
C SER A 56 5.08 18.51 -4.10
N ARG A 57 4.95 18.79 -5.40
CA ARG A 57 4.98 17.73 -6.42
C ARG A 57 6.42 17.20 -6.55
N PRO A 58 6.59 15.90 -6.88
CA PRO A 58 7.90 15.40 -7.26
C PRO A 58 8.39 16.19 -8.47
N GLN A 59 9.63 16.68 -8.42
CA GLN A 59 10.28 17.35 -9.54
C GLN A 59 11.58 16.61 -9.85
N GLY A 60 11.73 16.19 -11.10
CA GLY A 60 12.81 15.30 -11.54
C GLY A 60 12.24 14.03 -12.17
N PRO A 61 13.07 13.22 -12.84
CA PRO A 61 12.66 11.90 -13.29
C PRO A 61 12.43 11.01 -12.07
N VAL A 62 11.24 11.05 -11.48
CA VAL A 62 10.70 9.81 -10.88
C VAL A 62 10.54 8.88 -12.07
N THR A 63 11.11 7.70 -12.02
CA THR A 63 11.02 6.73 -13.10
C THR A 63 9.54 6.47 -13.45
N SER A 64 9.03 7.22 -14.43
CA SER A 64 7.77 6.99 -15.13
C SER A 64 7.88 5.78 -16.07
N GLY A 65 9.03 5.11 -16.10
CA GLY A 65 9.23 3.84 -16.79
C GLY A 65 8.66 2.73 -15.92
N GLY A 66 7.54 2.14 -16.35
CA GLY A 66 6.75 1.15 -15.61
C GLY A 66 7.57 0.23 -14.70
N ILE A 67 7.10 0.12 -13.45
CA ILE A 67 7.68 -0.70 -12.39
C ILE A 67 8.09 -2.05 -12.98
N ARG A 68 9.39 -2.32 -13.02
CA ARG A 68 9.95 -3.54 -13.59
C ARG A 68 9.79 -4.70 -12.60
N GLY A 69 8.55 -5.10 -12.34
CA GLY A 69 8.21 -6.40 -11.74
C GLY A 69 8.98 -6.80 -10.48
N SER A 70 9.30 -8.09 -10.44
CA SER A 70 9.93 -8.87 -9.37
C SER A 70 11.07 -9.70 -9.95
N CYS A 71 11.96 -10.23 -9.10
CA CYS A 71 13.01 -11.12 -9.60
C CYS A 71 12.45 -12.45 -10.11
N SER A 72 11.36 -12.92 -9.50
CA SER A 72 10.66 -14.14 -9.88
C SER A 72 9.51 -13.84 -10.83
N ALA A 73 9.41 -14.58 -11.94
CA ALA A 73 8.40 -14.36 -12.98
C ALA A 73 6.94 -14.66 -12.54
N ASN A 74 6.73 -15.23 -11.35
CA ASN A 74 5.43 -15.68 -10.88
C ASN A 74 4.79 -14.75 -9.85
N ASN A 75 5.43 -13.64 -9.47
CA ASN A 75 4.85 -12.77 -8.45
C ASN A 75 3.80 -11.86 -9.06
N SER A 76 2.65 -11.77 -8.38
CA SER A 76 1.52 -10.90 -8.75
C SER A 76 1.73 -9.45 -8.33
N ALA A 77 2.53 -9.20 -7.28
CA ALA A 77 2.87 -7.86 -6.80
C ALA A 77 4.28 -7.45 -7.27
N PRO A 78 4.52 -6.17 -7.59
CA PRO A 78 5.86 -5.69 -7.92
C PRO A 78 6.62 -5.17 -6.69
N LEU A 79 7.94 -5.01 -6.82
CA LEU A 79 8.75 -4.21 -5.90
C LEU A 79 8.14 -2.80 -5.83
N THR A 80 7.81 -2.34 -4.62
CA THR A 80 6.98 -1.12 -4.47
C THR A 80 7.50 -0.21 -3.35
N PRO A 81 7.74 1.09 -3.60
CA PRO A 81 8.05 2.03 -2.53
C PRO A 81 6.79 2.29 -1.70
N LEU A 82 6.89 2.19 -0.36
CA LEU A 82 5.80 2.55 0.55
C LEU A 82 5.90 4.05 0.90
N ALA A 83 5.86 4.87 -0.15
CA ALA A 83 5.90 6.32 -0.08
C ALA A 83 4.99 6.94 -1.16
N PRO A 84 4.56 8.20 -0.99
CA PRO A 84 3.71 8.86 -1.98
C PRO A 84 4.44 9.10 -3.30
N GLU A 85 3.73 8.90 -4.41
CA GLU A 85 4.21 9.17 -5.79
C GLU A 85 3.61 10.46 -6.37
N VAL A 86 2.39 10.83 -5.98
CA VAL A 86 1.70 12.03 -6.50
C VAL A 86 2.18 13.33 -5.83
N HIS A 87 2.89 13.21 -4.71
CA HIS A 87 3.51 14.29 -3.94
C HIS A 87 4.75 13.79 -3.20
N VAL A 88 5.57 14.71 -2.67
CA VAL A 88 6.76 14.35 -1.88
C VAL A 88 6.38 14.15 -0.42
N GLY A 89 6.67 12.97 0.14
CA GLY A 89 6.47 12.72 1.57
C GLY A 89 7.37 13.62 2.44
N ARG A 90 6.89 14.01 3.62
CA ARG A 90 7.61 14.89 4.55
C ARG A 90 8.10 14.12 5.76
N THR A 91 9.20 14.59 6.35
CA THR A 91 9.64 14.12 7.66
C THR A 91 10.17 15.23 8.56
N THR A 92 10.01 15.08 9.88
CA THR A 92 10.73 15.91 10.86
C THR A 92 11.98 15.23 11.40
N SER A 93 12.09 13.91 11.23
CA SER A 93 13.24 13.14 11.67
C SER A 93 14.51 13.49 10.90
N SER A 94 15.60 13.61 11.65
CA SER A 94 16.95 13.72 11.08
C SER A 94 17.50 12.38 10.58
N HIS A 95 16.89 11.27 11.00
CA HIS A 95 17.27 9.90 10.68
C HIS A 95 16.00 9.09 10.38
N PRO A 96 15.31 9.38 9.26
CA PRO A 96 14.04 8.75 8.93
C PRO A 96 14.21 7.27 8.62
N THR A 97 13.10 6.54 8.69
CA THR A 97 12.98 5.17 8.19
C THR A 97 12.32 5.17 6.82
N PHE A 98 12.91 4.43 5.89
CA PHE A 98 12.40 4.23 4.55
C PHE A 98 11.82 2.83 4.45
N ALA A 99 10.65 2.67 3.84
CA ALA A 99 9.96 1.39 3.74
C ALA A 99 9.57 1.07 2.30
N TRP A 100 9.65 -0.21 1.95
CA TRP A 100 9.27 -0.75 0.65
C TRP A 100 8.73 -2.17 0.80
N TYR A 101 8.04 -2.65 -0.24
CA TYR A 101 7.49 -4.00 -0.30
C TYR A 101 8.29 -4.88 -1.25
N ILE A 102 8.72 -6.05 -0.77
CA ILE A 102 9.38 -7.10 -1.56
C ILE A 102 8.36 -8.21 -1.86
N PRO A 103 8.02 -8.45 -3.14
CA PRO A 103 7.10 -9.53 -3.51
C PRO A 103 7.79 -10.91 -3.61
N ASP A 104 9.12 -10.96 -3.63
CA ASP A 104 9.89 -12.17 -3.79
C ASP A 104 10.11 -12.89 -2.45
N THR A 105 9.80 -14.19 -2.42
CA THR A 105 10.02 -15.05 -1.24
C THR A 105 11.47 -15.49 -1.09
N GLU A 106 12.19 -15.59 -2.21
CA GLU A 106 13.63 -15.87 -2.23
C GLU A 106 14.44 -14.60 -1.91
N PRO A 107 15.53 -14.72 -1.12
CA PRO A 107 16.36 -13.58 -0.78
C PRO A 107 17.27 -13.19 -1.96
N PHE A 108 17.29 -11.90 -2.26
CA PHE A 108 18.16 -11.26 -3.25
C PHE A 108 19.00 -10.15 -2.61
N PRO A 109 20.20 -9.84 -3.13
CA PRO A 109 20.95 -8.68 -2.71
C PRO A 109 20.19 -7.38 -3.02
N ILE A 110 20.22 -6.45 -2.07
CA ILE A 110 19.70 -5.09 -2.22
C ILE A 110 20.84 -4.09 -2.04
N GLU A 111 20.84 -3.04 -2.85
CA GLU A 111 21.59 -1.82 -2.55
C GLU A 111 20.59 -0.70 -2.23
N PHE A 112 20.64 -0.18 -1.00
CA PHE A 112 19.91 1.02 -0.61
C PHE A 112 20.82 2.24 -0.81
N ASN A 113 20.33 3.27 -1.49
CA ASN A 113 21.05 4.53 -1.69
C ASN A 113 20.19 5.71 -1.23
N LEU A 114 20.83 6.71 -0.62
CA LEU A 114 20.22 7.99 -0.29
C LEU A 114 21.04 9.11 -0.93
N TYR A 115 20.37 10.00 -1.64
CA TYR A 115 20.97 11.14 -2.33
C TYR A 115 20.41 12.45 -1.80
N ALA A 116 21.28 13.43 -1.58
CA ALA A 116 20.87 14.82 -1.35
C ALA A 116 20.66 15.53 -2.69
N LEU A 117 19.55 16.27 -2.84
CA LEU A 117 19.31 17.12 -3.99
C LEU A 117 19.98 18.49 -3.79
N GLU A 118 21.12 18.70 -4.42
CA GLU A 118 21.89 19.94 -4.30
C GLU A 118 21.20 21.12 -5.01
N ALA A 119 21.56 22.35 -4.63
CA ALA A 119 20.95 23.57 -5.20
C ALA A 119 21.14 23.73 -6.71
N ASN A 120 22.15 23.06 -7.29
CA ASN A 120 22.39 23.01 -8.74
C ASN A 120 21.54 21.93 -9.46
N GLY A 121 20.70 21.19 -8.73
CA GLY A 121 19.86 20.12 -9.25
C GLY A 121 20.55 18.75 -9.34
N GLU A 122 21.80 18.62 -8.90
CA GLU A 122 22.52 17.34 -8.90
C GLU A 122 22.20 16.50 -7.67
N PHE A 123 22.21 15.19 -7.84
CA PHE A 123 22.08 14.22 -6.75
C PHE A 123 23.46 13.82 -6.25
N ARG A 124 23.72 14.05 -4.95
CA ARG A 124 24.95 13.61 -4.28
C ARG A 124 24.63 12.45 -3.35
N LEU A 125 25.28 11.30 -3.55
CA LEU A 125 25.16 10.15 -2.65
C LEU A 125 25.64 10.54 -1.23
N VAL A 126 24.77 10.35 -0.24
CA VAL A 126 25.06 10.62 1.17
C VAL A 126 25.08 9.37 2.03
N HIS A 127 24.40 8.31 1.62
CA HIS A 127 24.41 7.02 2.32
C HIS A 127 24.19 5.89 1.32
N SER A 128 24.87 4.76 1.52
CA SER A 128 24.70 3.53 0.77
C SER A 128 24.82 2.34 1.73
N ALA A 129 23.94 1.37 1.59
CA ALA A 129 23.94 0.17 2.42
C ALA A 129 23.61 -1.08 1.60
N PRO A 130 24.47 -2.11 1.63
CA PRO A 130 24.12 -3.42 1.12
C PRO A 130 23.19 -4.11 2.12
N LEU A 131 22.07 -4.63 1.63
CA LEU A 131 21.06 -5.34 2.40
C LEU A 131 20.77 -6.70 1.74
N THR A 132 20.02 -7.54 2.43
CA THR A 132 19.47 -8.79 1.87
C THR A 132 17.96 -8.71 1.96
N SER A 133 17.27 -8.95 0.84
CA SER A 133 15.81 -8.85 0.80
C SER A 133 15.17 -9.91 1.69
N ASN A 134 14.12 -9.49 2.39
CA ASN A 134 13.18 -10.38 3.05
C ASN A 134 11.81 -10.12 2.43
N PHE A 135 11.02 -11.18 2.30
CA PHE A 135 9.67 -11.10 1.75
C PHE A 135 8.79 -10.13 2.54
N ARG A 136 7.89 -9.43 1.84
CA ARG A 136 6.91 -8.46 2.35
C ARG A 136 7.52 -7.13 2.75
N LEU A 137 7.08 -6.56 3.87
CA LEU A 137 7.52 -5.28 4.40
C LEU A 137 9.00 -5.33 4.74
N MET A 138 9.77 -4.44 4.11
CA MET A 138 11.16 -4.21 4.43
C MET A 138 11.37 -2.72 4.69
N SER A 139 12.27 -2.41 5.61
CA SER A 139 12.60 -1.03 5.95
C SER A 139 14.08 -0.86 6.25
N HIS A 140 14.55 0.38 6.13
CA HIS A 140 15.90 0.78 6.48
C HIS A 140 15.87 2.15 7.15
N THR A 141 16.30 2.21 8.40
CA THR A 141 16.48 3.47 9.15
C THR A 141 17.87 4.02 8.89
N LEU A 142 17.97 5.32 8.60
CA LEU A 142 19.27 5.97 8.49
C LEU A 142 20.04 5.81 9.83
N PRO A 143 21.22 5.18 9.86
CA PRO A 143 21.93 4.92 11.11
C PRO A 143 22.32 6.23 11.81
N ALA A 144 22.21 6.28 13.14
CA ALA A 144 22.62 7.45 13.94
C ALA A 144 24.12 7.80 13.85
N SER A 145 24.94 6.90 13.27
CA SER A 145 26.35 7.16 12.96
C SER A 145 26.54 8.00 11.70
N GLU A 146 25.53 8.07 10.83
CA GLU A 146 25.55 8.89 9.62
C GLU A 146 25.26 10.36 9.95
N PRO A 147 25.65 11.31 9.08
CA PRO A 147 25.25 12.69 9.23
C PRO A 147 23.72 12.84 9.21
N ALA A 148 23.19 13.57 10.20
CA ALA A 148 21.80 13.98 10.26
C ALA A 148 21.36 14.66 8.95
N LEU A 149 20.16 14.30 8.46
CA LEU A 149 19.55 15.00 7.34
C LEU A 149 19.19 16.44 7.72
N GLN A 150 19.33 17.34 6.75
CA GLN A 150 19.21 18.78 6.99
C GLN A 150 17.78 19.25 6.81
N THR A 151 17.25 19.98 7.79
CA THR A 151 15.95 20.66 7.65
C THR A 151 15.96 21.63 6.46
N GLY A 152 14.90 21.59 5.66
CA GLY A 152 14.75 22.37 4.42
C GLY A 152 15.39 21.71 3.20
N GLN A 153 16.01 20.54 3.35
CA GLN A 153 16.67 19.82 2.27
C GLN A 153 15.79 18.67 1.76
N ARG A 154 15.84 18.45 0.44
CA ARG A 154 15.23 17.30 -0.23
C ARG A 154 16.24 16.20 -0.44
N TYR A 155 15.78 14.96 -0.27
CA TYR A 155 16.53 13.76 -0.57
C TYR A 155 15.73 12.82 -1.47
N LEU A 156 16.44 11.98 -2.22
CA LEU A 156 15.91 10.87 -3.01
C LEU A 156 16.49 9.59 -2.41
N TRP A 157 15.64 8.66 -2.00
CA TRP A 157 16.09 7.33 -1.65
C TRP A 157 15.76 6.35 -2.79
N GLN A 158 16.61 5.36 -2.96
CA GLN A 158 16.55 4.38 -4.03
C GLN A 158 16.85 2.99 -3.45
N VAL A 159 16.11 1.99 -3.91
CA VAL A 159 16.37 0.57 -3.64
C VAL A 159 16.62 -0.12 -4.97
N LEU A 160 17.76 -0.79 -5.07
CA LEU A 160 18.13 -1.63 -6.21
C LEU A 160 18.06 -3.10 -5.79
N LEU A 161 17.12 -3.86 -6.34
CA LEU A 161 17.00 -5.30 -6.14
C LEU A 161 17.77 -6.04 -7.24
N ILE A 162 18.84 -6.74 -6.85
CA ILE A 162 19.81 -7.34 -7.77
C ILE A 162 19.44 -8.81 -8.03
N CYS A 163 18.62 -9.06 -9.05
CA CYS A 163 18.16 -10.41 -9.39
C CYS A 163 19.26 -11.33 -9.94
N ASP A 164 20.22 -10.77 -10.68
CA ASP A 164 21.41 -11.48 -11.17
C ASP A 164 22.68 -10.72 -10.76
N PRO A 165 23.45 -11.22 -9.78
CA PRO A 165 24.71 -10.62 -9.35
C PRO A 165 25.75 -10.49 -10.46
N ASN A 166 25.65 -11.28 -11.54
CA ASN A 166 26.55 -11.19 -12.70
C ASN A 166 26.13 -10.09 -13.69
N LEU A 167 24.92 -9.57 -13.56
CA LEU A 167 24.40 -8.46 -14.37
C LEU A 167 23.70 -7.39 -13.50
N PRO A 168 24.43 -6.69 -12.60
CA PRO A 168 23.81 -5.69 -11.72
C PRO A 168 23.11 -4.53 -12.46
N SER A 169 23.50 -4.26 -13.71
CA SER A 169 22.86 -3.24 -14.55
C SER A 169 21.40 -3.58 -14.93
N SER A 170 20.94 -4.80 -14.69
CA SER A 170 19.54 -5.20 -14.85
C SER A 170 18.77 -5.25 -13.52
N ALA A 171 19.32 -4.69 -12.45
CA ALA A 171 18.62 -4.56 -11.18
C ALA A 171 17.28 -3.82 -11.37
N ILE A 172 16.30 -4.23 -10.59
CA ILE A 172 15.00 -3.55 -10.52
C ILE A 172 15.16 -2.41 -9.52
N ASP A 173 14.81 -1.20 -9.90
CA ASP A 173 14.91 -0.01 -9.06
C ASP A 173 13.53 0.54 -8.69
N ILE A 174 13.43 1.04 -7.46
CA ILE A 174 12.36 1.92 -6.99
C ILE A 174 12.96 3.14 -6.31
N GLU A 175 12.24 4.26 -6.37
CA GLU A 175 12.70 5.53 -5.85
C GLU A 175 11.55 6.32 -5.24
N ALA A 176 11.82 7.11 -4.20
CA ALA A 176 10.92 8.16 -3.76
C ALA A 176 11.64 9.32 -3.09
N PHE A 177 10.99 10.49 -3.10
CA PHE A 177 11.52 11.70 -2.48
C PHE A 177 11.09 11.82 -1.01
N VAL A 178 11.94 12.47 -0.22
CA VAL A 178 11.62 12.95 1.13
C VAL A 178 12.03 14.41 1.30
N ASP A 179 11.13 15.21 1.83
CA ASP A 179 11.41 16.59 2.28
C ASP A 179 11.58 16.59 3.81
N VAL A 180 12.77 16.99 4.28
CA VAL A 180 13.00 17.20 5.72
C VAL A 180 12.51 18.59 6.07
N VAL A 181 11.53 18.68 6.97
CA VAL A 181 10.87 19.94 7.32
C VAL A 181 11.01 20.25 8.80
N ALA A 182 10.92 21.53 9.14
CA ALA A 182 10.83 21.91 10.54
C ALA A 182 9.46 21.46 11.09
N PRO A 183 9.38 20.99 12.34
CA PRO A 183 8.09 20.80 12.98
C PRO A 183 7.35 22.15 13.03
N GLU A 184 6.17 22.23 12.42
CA GLU A 184 5.41 23.49 12.29
C GLU A 184 4.92 24.02 13.65
N SER A 185 4.91 23.17 14.67
CA SER A 185 4.69 23.51 16.08
C SER A 185 5.44 22.52 16.98
N ALA A 186 5.58 22.82 18.27
CA ALA A 186 6.18 21.93 19.28
C ALA A 186 5.36 20.64 19.55
N THR A 187 4.49 20.25 18.61
CA THR A 187 3.43 19.25 18.78
C THR A 187 3.70 17.96 18.01
N VAL A 188 4.75 17.90 17.17
CA VAL A 188 5.31 16.59 16.77
C VAL A 188 6.06 16.06 17.98
N ASP A 189 5.28 15.45 18.88
CA ASP A 189 5.75 14.81 20.10
C ASP A 189 6.09 13.36 19.77
N GLU A 190 7.11 12.80 20.42
CA GLU A 190 7.46 11.38 20.32
C GLU A 190 6.34 10.45 20.81
N THR A 191 5.30 11.02 21.45
CA THR A 191 4.12 10.29 21.91
C THR A 191 2.96 10.27 20.90
N MET A 192 3.13 10.89 19.74
CA MET A 192 2.08 10.89 18.72
C MET A 192 1.98 9.52 18.07
N GLU A 193 0.74 9.04 17.94
CA GLU A 193 0.43 7.82 17.21
C GLU A 193 0.64 8.01 15.70
N ALA A 194 0.92 6.91 15.00
CA ALA A 194 1.19 6.92 13.56
C ALA A 194 0.10 7.62 12.73
N THR A 195 -1.19 7.40 13.03
CA THR A 195 -2.31 8.02 12.33
C THR A 195 -2.36 9.54 12.53
N GLN A 196 -2.01 10.03 13.72
CA GLN A 196 -1.95 11.47 14.00
C GLN A 196 -0.80 12.14 13.25
N LEU A 197 0.34 11.45 13.11
CA LEU A 197 1.46 11.92 12.30
C LEU A 197 1.08 11.97 10.81
N ALA A 198 0.33 10.97 10.33
CA ALA A 198 -0.17 10.91 8.96
C ALA A 198 -1.19 12.02 8.68
N GLU A 199 -2.11 12.31 9.60
CA GLU A 199 -3.07 13.43 9.49
C GLU A 199 -2.39 14.79 9.31
N GLN A 200 -1.23 14.96 9.95
CA GLN A 200 -0.39 16.16 9.83
C GLN A 200 0.51 16.17 8.58
N GLY A 201 0.52 15.10 7.79
CA GLY A 201 1.28 14.98 6.55
C GLY A 201 2.73 14.54 6.74
N PHE A 202 3.14 14.10 7.92
CA PHE A 202 4.48 13.57 8.21
C PHE A 202 4.57 12.07 7.89
N TRP A 203 4.46 11.75 6.59
CA TRP A 203 4.37 10.36 6.10
C TRP A 203 5.48 9.44 6.64
N TYR A 204 6.73 9.89 6.62
CA TYR A 204 7.85 9.03 7.02
C TYR A 204 7.91 8.84 8.55
N ASP A 205 7.53 9.84 9.34
CA ASP A 205 7.41 9.72 10.79
C ASP A 205 6.26 8.76 11.14
N ALA A 206 5.11 8.91 10.47
CA ALA A 206 3.96 8.01 10.61
C ALA A 206 4.30 6.56 10.27
N MET A 207 4.97 6.33 9.14
CA MET A 207 5.41 4.99 8.74
C MET A 207 6.45 4.41 9.71
N THR A 208 7.35 5.24 10.24
CA THR A 208 8.33 4.79 11.25
C THR A 208 7.62 4.27 12.49
N GLU A 209 6.64 5.02 12.99
CA GLU A 209 5.85 4.62 14.16
C GLU A 209 5.03 3.35 13.85
N ALA A 210 4.35 3.31 12.71
CA ALA A 210 3.45 2.21 12.32
C ALA A 210 4.14 0.86 12.09
N ILE A 211 5.46 0.84 11.86
CA ILE A 211 6.23 -0.39 11.64
C ILE A 211 7.18 -0.71 12.80
N ALA A 212 7.17 0.09 13.87
CA ALA A 212 8.06 -0.09 15.02
C ALA A 212 7.78 -1.42 15.73
N GLU A 213 6.51 -1.81 15.82
CA GLU A 213 6.08 -3.08 16.41
C GLU A 213 5.67 -4.09 15.31
N PRO A 214 6.37 -5.22 15.16
CA PRO A 214 6.13 -6.16 14.04
C PRO A 214 4.72 -6.78 13.99
N SER A 215 3.98 -6.78 15.10
CA SER A 215 2.59 -7.26 15.14
C SER A 215 1.56 -6.20 14.80
N ASP A 216 1.98 -4.94 14.68
CA ASP A 216 1.10 -3.84 14.35
C ASP A 216 0.81 -3.82 12.84
N THR A 217 -0.47 -3.70 12.50
CA THR A 217 -0.96 -3.60 11.13
C THR A 217 -1.31 -2.17 10.74
N THR A 218 -1.02 -1.18 11.60
CA THR A 218 -1.31 0.23 11.36
C THR A 218 -0.70 0.73 10.05
N TRP A 219 0.45 0.19 9.65
CA TRP A 219 1.07 0.52 8.37
C TRP A 219 0.22 0.13 7.16
N LEU A 220 -0.61 -0.93 7.26
CA LEU A 220 -1.58 -1.29 6.22
C LEU A 220 -2.70 -0.26 6.12
N THR A 221 -3.17 0.25 7.26
CA THR A 221 -4.14 1.35 7.28
C THR A 221 -3.57 2.61 6.64
N LEU A 222 -2.32 2.97 6.97
CA LEU A 222 -1.64 4.09 6.31
C LEU A 222 -1.47 3.87 4.80
N LEU A 223 -1.21 2.64 4.38
CA LEU A 223 -1.05 2.30 2.97
C LEU A 223 -2.36 2.38 2.19
N ASP A 224 -3.49 1.94 2.79
CA ASP A 224 -4.81 2.11 2.20
C ASP A 224 -5.19 3.60 2.09
N ASP A 225 -4.95 4.38 3.14
CA ASP A 225 -5.12 5.83 3.12
C ASP A 225 -4.32 6.49 2.00
N LEU A 226 -3.04 6.10 1.83
CA LEU A 226 -2.21 6.58 0.73
C LEU A 226 -2.79 6.21 -0.64
N ALA A 227 -3.26 4.97 -0.80
CA ALA A 227 -3.88 4.53 -2.05
C ALA A 227 -5.09 5.40 -2.41
N GLN A 228 -5.96 5.72 -1.44
CA GLN A 228 -7.11 6.61 -1.67
C GLN A 228 -6.67 8.02 -2.07
N VAL A 229 -5.67 8.59 -1.39
CA VAL A 229 -5.11 9.91 -1.74
C VAL A 229 -4.57 9.92 -3.18
N GLU A 230 -3.86 8.87 -3.59
CA GLU A 230 -3.31 8.76 -4.94
C GLU A 230 -4.37 8.49 -6.01
N LEU A 231 -5.47 7.83 -5.66
CA LEU A 231 -6.63 7.64 -6.52
C LEU A 231 -7.34 8.98 -6.80
N GLU A 232 -7.52 9.81 -5.78
CA GLU A 232 -8.15 11.12 -5.91
C GLU A 232 -7.27 12.14 -6.65
N ALA A 233 -5.95 12.04 -6.50
CA ALA A 233 -4.98 12.91 -7.16
C ALA A 233 -4.68 12.51 -8.62
N GLY A 234 -4.93 11.25 -8.99
CA GLY A 234 -4.68 10.72 -10.34
C GLY A 234 -5.72 11.11 -11.38
N GLU A 235 -5.30 11.23 -12.64
CA GLU A 235 -6.23 11.31 -13.78
C GLU A 235 -6.81 9.91 -14.09
N SER A 236 -8.09 9.85 -14.45
CA SER A 236 -8.79 8.62 -14.86
C SER A 236 -8.18 7.99 -16.12
N PRO A 237 -8.02 6.65 -16.21
CA PRO A 237 -8.47 5.58 -15.28
C PRO A 237 -7.62 5.47 -14.00
N PRO A 238 -8.05 4.68 -12.96
CA PRO A 238 -7.28 4.52 -11.72
C PRO A 238 -5.80 4.30 -12.00
N SER A 239 -4.95 5.08 -11.34
CA SER A 239 -3.51 5.01 -11.57
C SER A 239 -3.04 3.56 -11.36
N SER A 240 -2.11 3.07 -12.19
CA SER A 240 -1.48 1.75 -12.00
C SER A 240 -1.02 1.55 -10.55
N ARG A 241 -0.63 2.67 -9.93
CA ARG A 241 -0.22 2.79 -8.53
C ARG A 241 -1.30 2.37 -7.53
N TYR A 242 -2.54 2.86 -7.64
CA TYR A 242 -3.63 2.46 -6.73
C TYR A 242 -3.81 0.92 -6.72
N ASN A 243 -3.86 0.31 -7.90
CA ASN A 243 -4.04 -1.13 -8.02
C ASN A 243 -2.86 -1.92 -7.40
N HIS A 244 -1.63 -1.41 -7.53
CA HIS A 244 -0.46 -2.06 -6.91
C HIS A 244 -0.53 -2.01 -5.39
N LEU A 245 -0.92 -0.88 -4.79
CA LEU A 245 -1.08 -0.77 -3.35
C LEU A 245 -2.17 -1.70 -2.82
N GLN A 246 -3.29 -1.81 -3.53
CA GLN A 246 -4.38 -2.73 -3.17
C GLN A 246 -3.96 -4.22 -3.25
N LEU A 247 -3.10 -4.58 -4.20
CA LEU A 247 -2.54 -5.94 -4.26
C LEU A 247 -1.67 -6.26 -3.03
N ILE A 248 -0.88 -5.29 -2.56
CA ILE A 248 -0.08 -5.46 -1.33
C ILE A 248 -0.99 -5.67 -0.13
N LEU A 249 -2.00 -4.82 0.04
CA LEU A 249 -2.97 -4.95 1.14
C LEU A 249 -3.61 -6.34 1.15
N GLN A 250 -4.03 -6.83 -0.02
CA GLN A 250 -4.62 -8.16 -0.15
C GLN A 250 -3.65 -9.30 0.23
N HIS A 251 -2.39 -9.22 -0.20
CA HIS A 251 -1.36 -10.23 0.13
C HIS A 251 -1.03 -10.26 1.62
N GLU A 252 -1.11 -9.12 2.29
CA GLU A 252 -0.81 -9.01 3.71
C GLU A 252 -1.95 -9.54 4.59
N GLU A 253 -3.19 -9.31 4.17
CA GLU A 253 -4.38 -9.82 4.87
C GLU A 253 -4.59 -11.34 4.73
N ASP A 254 -4.14 -11.95 3.62
CA ASP A 254 -4.25 -13.40 3.39
C ASP A 254 -2.87 -14.11 3.44
N PRO A 255 -2.46 -14.65 4.62
CA PRO A 255 -1.20 -15.36 4.76
C PRO A 255 -1.14 -16.70 4.00
N LEU A 256 -2.21 -17.13 3.31
CA LEU A 256 -2.26 -18.36 2.51
C LEU A 256 -2.24 -18.11 1.00
N SER A 257 -2.02 -16.87 0.55
CA SER A 257 -2.14 -16.47 -0.86
C SER A 257 -0.93 -16.76 -1.78
N GLU A 258 0.03 -17.60 -1.35
CA GLU A 258 1.16 -18.07 -2.19
C GLU A 258 0.80 -19.21 -3.16
#